data_AF-I0I4N5-F1
#
_entry.id   AF-I0I4N5-F1
#
_cell.length_a   1.000
_cell.length_b   1.000
_cell.length_c   1.000
_cell.angle_alpha   90.00
_cell.angle_beta   90.00
_cell.angle_gamma   90.00
#
_symmetry.space_group_name_H-M   'P 1'
#
loop_
_entity.id
_entity.type
_entity.pdbx_description
1 polymer ?
#
loop_
_entity_poly.entity_id
_entity_poly.type
_entity_poly.pdbx_seq_one_letter_code
_entity_poly.pdbx_strand_id
1 'polypeptide(L)'
;MLVTAWFVLTPAPAYAQESGITSPAPGSAISGDVPIFGTATIEPFQKYELHFKQEPSGDDAYIYFAGGTSPVIGGQLGVWQAGGLPPGIYTLRLRVVKIDGNYAEYFVPNLSVNQTPPTPTPELSPTETPTPTPTFTPAPQPTPALGQVAQPQVEGDPPTPTPAEVAVVDPGQTPAAGGLLPTPTPAEPASIATPSGSALTRELGEALSFQRLRTQFFNGVRISAAIFIAIAAIFLGKRVFEWAWRRYG
;
A
#
# COMPACT_ATOMS: atom_id res chain seq x y z
N MET A 1 20.70 72.71 10.04
CA MET A 1 19.38 72.03 10.14
C MET A 1 19.62 70.55 10.33
N LEU A 2 18.81 69.87 11.14
CA LEU A 2 18.92 68.43 11.38
C LEU A 2 17.90 67.70 10.47
N VAL A 3 18.33 66.70 9.72
CA VAL A 3 17.44 65.91 8.86
C VAL A 3 17.00 64.66 9.60
N THR A 4 15.78 64.65 10.11
CA THR A 4 15.16 63.44 10.69
C THR A 4 14.77 62.47 9.58
N ALA A 5 15.59 61.45 9.36
CA ALA A 5 15.25 60.32 8.51
C ALA A 5 14.21 59.43 9.22
N TRP A 6 13.00 59.36 8.68
CA TRP A 6 11.95 58.48 9.18
C TRP A 6 12.18 57.06 8.65
N PHE A 7 12.59 56.13 9.52
CA PHE A 7 12.55 54.71 9.19
C PHE A 7 11.09 54.24 9.14
N VAL A 8 10.55 54.13 7.92
CA VAL A 8 9.30 53.41 7.67
C VAL A 8 9.61 51.93 7.86
N LEU A 9 9.30 51.40 9.05
CA LEU A 9 9.37 49.97 9.33
C LEU A 9 8.25 49.27 8.56
N THR A 10 8.51 48.89 7.31
CA THR A 10 7.61 48.05 6.53
C THR A 10 7.43 46.72 7.28
N PRO A 11 6.21 46.34 7.69
CA PRO A 11 6.00 45.00 8.22
C PRO A 11 6.33 44.01 7.10
N ALA A 12 7.24 43.07 7.39
CA ALA A 12 7.39 41.91 6.52
C ALA A 12 6.03 41.20 6.41
N PRO A 13 5.69 40.58 5.27
CA PRO A 13 4.48 39.77 5.18
C PRO A 13 4.59 38.66 6.23
N ALA A 14 3.74 38.73 7.25
CA ALA A 14 3.50 37.61 8.14
C ALA A 14 2.84 36.54 7.27
N TYR A 15 3.64 35.60 6.77
CA TYR A 15 3.14 34.42 6.08
C TYR A 15 2.20 33.70 7.03
N ALA A 16 0.89 33.80 6.75
CA ALA A 16 -0.07 32.91 7.35
C ALA A 16 0.38 31.49 7.01
N GLN A 17 0.69 30.69 8.03
CA GLN A 17 1.07 29.28 7.88
C GLN A 17 -0.16 28.53 7.39
N GLU A 18 -0.35 28.51 6.07
CA GLU A 18 -1.52 27.91 5.44
C GLU A 18 -1.54 26.41 5.73
N SER A 19 -2.70 25.91 6.14
CA SER A 19 -2.87 24.49 6.43
C SER A 19 -2.91 23.69 5.14
N GLY A 20 -2.07 22.65 5.03
CA GLY A 20 -1.92 21.87 3.82
C GLY A 20 -1.14 20.58 4.02
N ILE A 21 -1.33 19.64 3.10
CA ILE A 21 -0.62 18.35 3.06
C ILE A 21 0.52 18.44 2.04
N THR A 22 1.72 18.07 2.46
CA THR A 22 2.94 18.03 1.64
C THR A 22 3.29 16.62 1.17
N SER A 23 2.84 15.58 1.87
CA SER A 23 2.93 14.18 1.44
C SER A 23 1.74 13.38 1.98
N PRO A 24 1.10 12.50 1.19
CA PRO A 24 1.36 12.25 -0.25
C PRO A 24 0.96 13.45 -1.12
N ALA A 25 1.56 13.57 -2.31
CA ALA A 25 1.20 14.57 -3.30
C ALA A 25 -0.04 14.14 -4.11
N PRO A 26 -0.83 15.07 -4.70
CA PRO A 26 -1.94 14.72 -5.58
C PRO A 26 -1.49 13.80 -6.73
N GLY A 27 -2.29 12.78 -7.06
CA GLY A 27 -1.91 11.78 -8.08
C GLY A 27 -0.95 10.67 -7.63
N SER A 28 -0.46 10.67 -6.37
CA SER A 28 0.49 9.65 -5.90
C SER A 28 -0.13 8.25 -5.87
N ALA A 29 0.63 7.25 -6.32
CA ALA A 29 0.34 5.84 -6.04
C ALA A 29 0.86 5.45 -4.65
N ILE A 30 0.00 4.82 -3.84
CA ILE A 30 0.24 4.51 -2.43
C ILE A 30 -0.35 3.15 -2.04
N SER A 31 0.26 2.50 -1.05
CA SER A 31 -0.18 1.23 -0.49
C SER A 31 0.36 1.05 0.93
N GLY A 32 -0.20 0.09 1.69
CA GLY A 32 0.25 -0.20 3.05
C GLY A 32 0.00 0.95 4.03
N ASP A 33 1.02 1.30 4.80
CA ASP A 33 0.98 2.32 5.85
C ASP A 33 1.56 3.64 5.34
N VAL A 34 0.70 4.63 5.12
CA VAL A 34 1.04 5.88 4.42
C VAL A 34 1.14 7.03 5.45
N PRO A 35 2.35 7.48 5.82
CA PRO A 35 2.50 8.61 6.73
C PRO A 35 2.11 9.92 6.03
N ILE A 36 1.23 10.69 6.67
CA ILE A 36 0.73 11.97 6.14
C ILE A 36 1.55 13.10 6.74
N PHE A 37 2.18 13.94 5.91
CA PHE A 37 2.99 15.09 6.34
C PHE A 37 2.39 16.41 5.87
N GLY A 38 2.56 17.47 6.66
CA GLY A 38 2.08 18.81 6.31
C GLY A 38 2.05 19.79 7.48
N THR A 39 1.26 20.84 7.29
CA THR A 39 0.98 21.88 8.30
C THR A 39 -0.51 21.85 8.59
N ALA A 40 -0.85 21.77 9.88
CA ALA A 40 -2.21 21.85 10.40
C ALA A 40 -2.20 22.88 11.54
N THR A 41 -2.35 24.15 11.15
CA THR A 41 -2.38 25.30 12.07
C THR A 41 -3.29 26.40 11.52
N ILE A 42 -4.01 27.07 12.42
CA ILE A 42 -4.93 28.16 12.14
C ILE A 42 -5.20 28.88 13.47
N GLU A 43 -5.32 30.20 13.47
CA GLU A 43 -5.57 30.97 14.70
C GLU A 43 -7.06 31.36 14.80
N PRO A 44 -7.76 31.16 15.94
CA PRO A 44 -7.38 30.35 17.11
C PRO A 44 -7.58 28.84 16.90
N PHE A 45 -6.53 28.04 17.13
CA PHE A 45 -6.54 26.60 16.89
C PHE A 45 -7.40 25.83 17.91
N GLN A 46 -8.07 24.76 17.48
CA GLN A 46 -8.69 23.76 18.37
C GLN A 46 -8.19 22.34 18.10
N LYS A 47 -8.25 21.89 16.83
CA LYS A 47 -7.87 20.54 16.41
C LYS A 47 -7.70 20.44 14.90
N TYR A 48 -7.11 19.36 14.42
CA TYR A 48 -7.17 18.93 13.03
C TYR A 48 -7.68 17.50 12.89
N GLU A 49 -8.27 17.20 11.74
CA GLU A 49 -8.94 15.94 11.42
C GLU A 49 -8.62 15.51 9.98
N LEU A 50 -8.01 14.34 9.82
CA LEU A 50 -7.72 13.71 8.54
C LEU A 50 -8.84 12.74 8.16
N HIS A 51 -9.33 12.88 6.93
CA HIS A 51 -10.39 12.07 6.35
C HIS A 51 -10.02 11.58 4.95
N PHE A 52 -10.62 10.50 4.47
CA PHE A 52 -10.54 10.08 3.06
C PHE A 52 -11.93 9.77 2.48
N LYS A 53 -12.11 9.92 1.16
CA LYS A 53 -13.22 9.30 0.42
C LYS A 53 -12.72 8.60 -0.83
N GLN A 54 -13.42 7.55 -1.27
CA GLN A 54 -13.14 6.87 -2.54
C GLN A 54 -13.80 7.63 -3.69
N GLU A 55 -13.22 7.65 -4.88
CA GLU A 55 -13.85 8.22 -6.07
C GLU A 55 -14.32 7.12 -7.04
N PRO A 56 -15.54 7.24 -7.62
CA PRO A 56 -16.53 8.29 -7.38
C PRO A 56 -17.33 8.06 -6.09
N SER A 57 -17.50 9.10 -5.27
CA SER A 57 -18.50 9.14 -4.19
C SER A 57 -19.03 10.56 -3.97
N GLY A 58 -20.20 10.67 -3.31
CA GLY A 58 -20.80 11.96 -2.98
C GLY A 58 -19.89 12.83 -2.10
N ASP A 59 -20.06 14.14 -2.18
CA ASP A 59 -19.10 15.11 -1.66
C ASP A 59 -18.86 15.00 -0.14
N ASP A 60 -19.89 14.66 0.63
CA ASP A 60 -19.81 14.47 2.09
C ASP A 60 -19.39 13.05 2.53
N ALA A 61 -19.03 12.13 1.62
CA ALA A 61 -18.72 10.73 1.92
C ALA A 61 -17.33 10.50 2.60
N TYR A 62 -16.87 11.47 3.39
CA TYR A 62 -15.56 11.47 4.04
C TYR A 62 -15.51 10.65 5.33
N ILE A 63 -14.63 9.65 5.36
CA ILE A 63 -14.36 8.77 6.50
C ILE A 63 -13.17 9.32 7.29
N TYR A 64 -13.38 9.65 8.58
CA TYR A 64 -12.31 10.02 9.51
C TYR A 64 -11.39 8.83 9.81
N PHE A 65 -10.07 9.07 9.94
CA PHE A 65 -9.12 8.04 10.37
C PHE A 65 -8.05 8.51 11.37
N ALA A 66 -7.69 9.79 11.38
CA ALA A 66 -6.65 10.34 12.27
C ALA A 66 -6.89 11.83 12.55
N GLY A 67 -6.26 12.38 13.58
CA GLY A 67 -6.42 13.78 13.98
C GLY A 67 -5.63 14.10 15.25
N GLY A 68 -5.61 15.38 15.64
CA GLY A 68 -4.84 15.84 16.79
C GLY A 68 -5.34 17.17 17.35
N THR A 69 -5.11 17.38 18.66
CA THR A 69 -5.46 18.59 19.42
C THR A 69 -4.25 19.50 19.69
N SER A 70 -3.13 19.25 19.03
CA SER A 70 -1.96 20.14 18.99
C SER A 70 -1.71 20.58 17.54
N PRO A 71 -1.34 21.85 17.29
CA PRO A 71 -1.00 22.31 15.96
C PRO A 71 0.31 21.67 15.49
N VAL A 72 0.41 21.40 14.18
CA VAL A 72 1.59 20.80 13.55
C VAL A 72 2.06 21.69 12.41
N ILE A 73 3.36 21.87 12.24
CA ILE A 73 3.96 22.71 11.19
C ILE A 73 5.08 21.90 10.52
N GLY A 74 4.96 21.64 9.22
CA GLY A 74 5.94 20.84 8.45
C GLY A 74 6.20 19.43 8.98
N GLY A 75 5.26 18.86 9.75
CA GLY A 75 5.44 17.63 10.51
C GLY A 75 4.48 16.51 10.11
N GLN A 76 4.53 15.37 10.79
CA GLN A 76 3.61 14.27 10.57
C GLN A 76 2.25 14.58 11.20
N LEU A 77 1.19 14.51 10.39
CA LEU A 77 -0.21 14.71 10.79
C LEU A 77 -0.88 13.39 11.21
N GLY A 78 -0.43 12.25 10.68
CA GLY A 78 -0.93 10.92 11.03
C GLY A 78 -0.34 9.80 10.18
N VAL A 79 -0.96 8.62 10.24
CA VAL A 79 -0.70 7.49 9.33
C VAL A 79 -2.05 7.01 8.79
N TRP A 80 -2.14 6.78 7.48
CA TRP A 80 -3.31 6.20 6.83
C TRP A 80 -3.06 4.73 6.49
N GLN A 81 -3.97 3.86 6.91
CA GLN A 81 -3.88 2.40 6.72
C GLN A 81 -4.45 2.00 5.35
N ALA A 82 -3.88 2.54 4.28
CA ALA A 82 -4.37 2.38 2.91
C ALA A 82 -4.33 0.91 2.44
N GLY A 83 -3.39 0.09 2.94
CA GLY A 83 -3.25 -1.33 2.58
C GLY A 83 -4.48 -2.21 2.86
N GLY A 84 -5.40 -1.78 3.73
CA GLY A 84 -6.66 -2.47 3.99
C GLY A 84 -7.83 -2.07 3.07
N LEU A 85 -7.64 -1.10 2.17
CA LEU A 85 -8.70 -0.55 1.32
C LEU A 85 -8.76 -1.23 -0.07
N PRO A 86 -9.94 -1.32 -0.71
CA PRO A 86 -10.06 -1.77 -2.09
C PRO A 86 -9.18 -0.95 -3.06
N PRO A 87 -8.61 -1.57 -4.11
CA PRO A 87 -7.92 -0.84 -5.16
C PRO A 87 -8.80 0.23 -5.81
N GLY A 88 -8.34 1.47 -5.90
CA GLY A 88 -9.18 2.57 -6.34
C GLY A 88 -8.50 3.94 -6.33
N ILE A 89 -9.23 4.95 -6.79
CA ILE A 89 -8.85 6.36 -6.65
C ILE A 89 -9.49 6.93 -5.38
N TYR A 90 -8.76 7.75 -4.65
CA TYR A 90 -9.18 8.35 -3.39
C TYR A 90 -8.83 9.84 -3.31
N THR A 91 -9.62 10.58 -2.53
CA THR A 91 -9.36 11.97 -2.14
C THR A 91 -9.13 12.02 -0.63
N LEU A 92 -7.96 12.50 -0.22
CA LEU A 92 -7.59 12.75 1.17
C LEU A 92 -7.91 14.21 1.54
N ARG A 93 -8.44 14.44 2.74
CA ARG A 93 -8.84 15.76 3.25
C ARG A 93 -8.25 16.01 4.63
N LEU A 94 -7.52 17.11 4.77
CA LEU A 94 -7.21 17.74 6.06
C LEU A 94 -8.29 18.78 6.36
N ARG A 95 -8.97 18.66 7.50
CA ARG A 95 -9.81 19.71 8.08
C ARG A 95 -9.11 20.26 9.32
N VAL A 96 -8.98 21.58 9.43
CA VAL A 96 -8.39 22.25 10.61
C VAL A 96 -9.45 23.16 11.23
N VAL A 97 -9.79 22.88 12.47
CA VAL A 97 -10.93 23.46 13.19
C VAL A 97 -10.44 24.49 14.20
N LYS A 98 -11.08 25.65 14.21
CA LYS A 98 -10.83 26.74 15.16
C LYS A 98 -11.68 26.60 16.43
N ILE A 99 -11.33 27.34 17.48
CA ILE A 99 -12.04 27.30 18.77
C ILE A 99 -13.50 27.80 18.69
N ASP A 100 -13.84 28.58 17.66
CA ASP A 100 -15.19 29.07 17.35
C ASP A 100 -16.04 28.05 16.55
N GLY A 101 -15.50 26.87 16.22
CA GLY A 101 -16.17 25.84 15.43
C GLY A 101 -16.11 26.03 13.91
N ASN A 102 -15.62 27.18 13.43
CA ASN A 102 -15.31 27.36 12.01
C ASN A 102 -14.07 26.55 11.63
N TYR A 103 -13.89 26.24 10.35
CA TYR A 103 -12.79 25.40 9.88
C TYR A 103 -12.26 25.82 8.51
N ALA A 104 -11.03 25.39 8.20
CA ALA A 104 -10.44 25.40 6.87
C ALA A 104 -10.23 23.95 6.40
N GLU A 105 -10.23 23.71 5.08
CA GLU A 105 -10.01 22.38 4.50
C GLU A 105 -8.97 22.43 3.38
N TYR A 106 -8.15 21.38 3.29
CA TYR A 106 -7.17 21.15 2.22
C TYR A 106 -7.34 19.74 1.68
N PHE A 107 -7.25 19.59 0.35
CA PHE A 107 -7.57 18.35 -0.35
C PHE A 107 -6.38 17.85 -1.19
N VAL A 108 -6.14 16.54 -1.13
CA VAL A 108 -5.20 15.82 -1.99
C VAL A 108 -5.99 14.81 -2.81
N PRO A 109 -6.43 15.18 -4.02
CA PRO A 109 -7.22 14.30 -4.90
C PRO A 109 -6.35 13.32 -5.70
N ASN A 110 -7.02 12.39 -6.36
CA ASN A 110 -6.44 11.44 -7.32
C ASN A 110 -5.38 10.48 -6.75
N LEU A 111 -5.40 10.20 -5.45
CA LEU A 111 -4.50 9.21 -4.85
C LEU A 111 -4.87 7.81 -5.31
N SER A 112 -3.93 7.11 -5.94
CA SER A 112 -4.12 5.73 -6.42
C SER A 112 -3.75 4.75 -5.30
N VAL A 113 -4.75 4.14 -4.68
CA VAL A 113 -4.58 3.21 -3.55
C VAL A 113 -4.58 1.78 -4.07
N ASN A 114 -3.55 1.01 -3.72
CA ASN A 114 -3.41 -0.44 -3.97
C ASN A 114 -3.62 -0.89 -5.43
N GLN A 115 -3.48 0.02 -6.40
CA GLN A 115 -3.56 -0.32 -7.82
C GLN A 115 -2.21 -0.89 -8.30
N THR A 116 -2.24 -2.07 -8.91
CA THR A 116 -1.13 -2.54 -9.73
C THR A 116 -0.93 -1.55 -10.90
N PRO A 117 0.32 -1.15 -11.23
CA PRO A 117 0.58 -0.42 -12.47
C PRO A 117 -0.02 -1.16 -13.67
N PRO A 118 -0.54 -0.46 -14.69
CA PRO A 118 -1.11 -1.11 -15.86
C PRO A 118 -0.06 -2.01 -16.51
N THR A 119 -0.37 -3.31 -16.65
CA THR A 119 0.46 -4.25 -17.39
C THR A 119 0.70 -3.67 -18.78
N PRO A 120 1.97 -3.52 -19.23
CA PRO A 120 2.24 -2.99 -20.56
C PRO A 120 1.56 -3.91 -21.59
N THR A 121 0.66 -3.34 -22.39
CA THR A 121 0.11 -4.06 -23.55
C THR A 121 1.29 -4.46 -24.44
N PRO A 122 1.44 -5.73 -24.83
CA PRO A 122 2.50 -6.12 -25.73
C PRO A 122 2.32 -5.38 -27.06
N GLU A 123 3.24 -4.48 -27.36
CA GLU A 123 3.33 -3.85 -28.67
C GLU A 123 3.50 -4.97 -29.70
N LEU A 124 2.59 -5.03 -30.68
CA LEU A 124 2.57 -6.13 -31.64
C LEU A 124 3.83 -6.02 -32.51
N SER A 125 4.79 -6.91 -32.27
CA SER A 125 5.95 -7.11 -33.15
C SER A 125 5.46 -7.16 -34.59
N PRO A 126 6.07 -6.38 -35.52
CA PRO A 126 5.55 -6.26 -36.87
C PRO A 126 5.45 -7.63 -37.53
N THR A 127 4.32 -7.89 -38.18
CA THR A 127 4.15 -9.09 -39.00
C THR A 127 5.12 -9.02 -40.18
N GLU A 128 6.19 -9.82 -40.11
CA GLU A 128 7.09 -10.10 -41.23
C GLU A 128 6.25 -10.41 -42.47
N THR A 129 6.27 -9.50 -43.45
CA THR A 129 5.60 -9.74 -44.73
C THR A 129 6.35 -10.86 -45.44
N PRO A 130 5.69 -11.97 -45.83
CA PRO A 130 6.38 -13.11 -46.39
C PRO A 130 7.14 -12.70 -47.66
N THR A 131 8.47 -12.70 -47.58
CA THR A 131 9.34 -12.48 -48.74
C THR A 131 8.99 -13.51 -49.80
N PRO A 132 8.71 -13.10 -51.06
CA PRO A 132 8.25 -14.03 -52.08
C PRO A 132 9.30 -15.11 -52.35
N THR A 133 8.93 -16.37 -52.11
CA THR A 133 9.80 -17.53 -52.36
C THR A 133 10.28 -17.51 -53.82
N PRO A 134 11.60 -17.51 -54.09
CA PRO A 134 12.10 -17.55 -55.45
C PRO A 134 11.75 -18.89 -56.10
N THR A 135 10.94 -18.85 -57.16
CA THR A 135 10.62 -20.03 -57.98
C THR A 135 11.86 -20.45 -58.76
N PHE A 136 12.65 -21.35 -58.17
CA PHE A 136 13.81 -21.95 -58.83
C PHE A 136 13.35 -22.69 -60.10
N THR A 137 13.74 -22.16 -61.25
CA THR A 137 13.62 -22.88 -62.53
C THR A 137 14.61 -24.04 -62.52
N PRO A 138 14.18 -25.29 -62.79
CA PRO A 138 15.07 -26.44 -62.74
C PRO A 138 16.18 -26.33 -63.79
N ALA A 139 17.42 -26.54 -63.38
CA ALA A 139 18.58 -26.54 -64.27
C ALA A 139 18.56 -27.77 -65.21
N PRO A 140 19.12 -27.66 -66.44
CA PRO A 140 19.25 -28.80 -67.34
C PRO A 140 20.13 -29.90 -66.73
N GLN A 141 19.74 -31.16 -66.93
CA GLN A 141 20.39 -32.33 -66.36
C GLN A 141 21.83 -32.50 -66.93
N PRO A 142 22.87 -32.64 -66.08
CA PRO A 142 24.23 -32.82 -66.54
C PRO A 142 24.48 -34.21 -67.14
N THR A 143 25.21 -34.26 -68.25
CA THR A 143 25.72 -35.51 -68.84
C THR A 143 26.87 -36.06 -67.99
N PRO A 144 26.90 -37.37 -67.65
CA PRO A 144 27.96 -37.93 -66.82
C PRO A 144 29.31 -37.99 -67.55
N ALA A 145 30.31 -37.29 -67.01
CA ALA A 145 31.71 -37.41 -67.43
C ALA A 145 32.47 -38.36 -66.49
N LEU A 146 33.06 -39.42 -67.04
CA LEU A 146 33.92 -40.36 -66.31
C LEU A 146 35.34 -39.78 -66.19
N GLY A 147 35.88 -39.59 -64.98
CA GLY A 147 37.25 -39.06 -64.87
C GLY A 147 37.88 -38.86 -63.49
N GLN A 148 38.47 -39.93 -62.95
CA GLN A 148 39.67 -39.92 -62.10
C GLN A 148 39.57 -39.35 -60.66
N VAL A 149 40.61 -39.66 -59.87
CA VAL A 149 40.65 -39.53 -58.40
C VAL A 149 41.90 -38.74 -58.01
N ALA A 150 41.79 -37.85 -57.01
CA ALA A 150 42.93 -37.20 -56.36
C ALA A 150 42.86 -37.43 -54.84
N GLN A 151 44.03 -37.60 -54.22
CA GLN A 151 44.18 -38.11 -52.85
C GLN A 151 44.28 -36.96 -51.81
N PRO A 152 43.82 -37.15 -50.55
CA PRO A 152 43.88 -36.09 -49.54
C PRO A 152 45.32 -35.75 -49.11
N GLN A 153 45.58 -34.47 -48.85
CA GLN A 153 46.75 -34.02 -48.09
C GLN A 153 46.36 -33.73 -46.63
N VAL A 154 47.32 -33.88 -45.71
CA VAL A 154 47.11 -33.87 -44.25
C VAL A 154 47.85 -32.69 -43.61
N GLU A 155 47.09 -31.83 -42.92
CA GLU A 155 47.55 -30.68 -42.13
C GLU A 155 46.37 -30.22 -41.26
N GLY A 156 46.42 -30.02 -39.94
CA GLY A 156 47.41 -30.36 -38.90
C GLY A 156 46.77 -30.10 -37.52
N ASP A 157 47.15 -30.86 -36.47
CA ASP A 157 46.40 -30.94 -35.19
C ASP A 157 46.21 -29.61 -34.41
N PRO A 158 45.02 -29.47 -33.81
CA PRO A 158 44.87 -29.18 -32.38
C PRO A 158 43.99 -30.24 -31.67
N PRO A 159 44.00 -30.38 -30.32
CA PRO A 159 44.71 -29.59 -29.31
C PRO A 159 45.54 -30.44 -28.31
N THR A 160 46.18 -29.82 -27.32
CA THR A 160 46.50 -30.45 -26.02
C THR A 160 46.71 -29.40 -24.91
N PRO A 161 45.96 -29.45 -23.78
CA PRO A 161 46.33 -28.76 -22.55
C PRO A 161 47.29 -29.61 -21.72
N THR A 162 48.28 -29.00 -21.06
CA THR A 162 49.27 -29.70 -20.21
C THR A 162 49.07 -29.41 -18.73
N PRO A 163 48.74 -30.41 -17.90
CA PRO A 163 48.89 -30.37 -16.44
C PRO A 163 50.06 -31.26 -15.99
N ALA A 164 50.97 -30.74 -15.16
CA ALA A 164 52.00 -31.52 -14.48
C ALA A 164 52.38 -30.92 -13.10
N GLU A 165 52.37 -31.78 -12.09
CA GLU A 165 52.94 -31.63 -10.74
C GLU A 165 54.50 -31.67 -10.79
N VAL A 166 55.34 -31.57 -9.75
CA VAL A 166 55.28 -31.69 -8.26
C VAL A 166 56.35 -30.73 -7.68
N ALA A 167 56.55 -30.41 -6.38
CA ALA A 167 56.03 -30.73 -5.04
C ALA A 167 56.44 -29.53 -4.11
N VAL A 168 56.40 -29.44 -2.76
CA VAL A 168 56.09 -30.21 -1.53
C VAL A 168 55.72 -29.13 -0.45
N VAL A 169 55.37 -29.31 0.83
CA VAL A 169 55.33 -30.37 1.88
C VAL A 169 54.03 -30.10 2.73
N ASP A 170 53.65 -30.66 3.90
CA ASP A 170 54.22 -31.53 4.95
C ASP A 170 53.04 -32.29 5.67
N PRO A 171 53.24 -33.22 6.63
CA PRO A 171 52.18 -34.13 7.09
C PRO A 171 51.50 -33.77 8.44
N GLY A 172 50.28 -34.31 8.67
CA GLY A 172 49.48 -34.01 9.87
C GLY A 172 48.28 -34.92 10.22
N GLN A 173 48.45 -36.25 10.18
CA GLN A 173 47.62 -37.30 10.84
C GLN A 173 46.10 -37.46 10.51
N THR A 174 45.76 -38.61 9.92
CA THR A 174 44.46 -39.36 10.02
C THR A 174 44.56 -40.41 11.17
N PRO A 175 43.56 -41.26 11.52
CA PRO A 175 42.17 -41.45 11.05
C PRO A 175 41.13 -40.92 12.10
N ALA A 176 39.82 -41.25 12.17
CA ALA A 176 38.89 -42.22 11.54
C ALA A 176 37.47 -41.57 11.43
N ALA A 177 36.47 -41.98 10.64
CA ALA A 177 35.98 -43.25 10.07
C ALA A 177 35.08 -44.11 11.01
N GLY A 178 33.84 -44.39 10.58
CA GLY A 178 32.84 -45.24 11.26
C GLY A 178 31.50 -44.52 11.53
N GLY A 179 30.38 -45.20 11.22
CA GLY A 179 29.02 -44.68 11.45
C GLY A 179 28.13 -45.69 12.21
N LEU A 180 26.84 -45.74 11.83
CA LEU A 180 25.74 -46.57 12.38
C LEU A 180 24.97 -45.96 13.58
N LEU A 181 23.65 -45.98 13.43
CA LEU A 181 22.62 -45.76 14.47
C LEU A 181 21.90 -47.11 14.64
N PRO A 182 21.64 -47.60 15.88
CA PRO A 182 20.28 -47.48 16.41
C PRO A 182 20.17 -47.28 17.95
N THR A 183 19.18 -46.48 18.37
CA THR A 183 18.06 -46.83 19.30
C THR A 183 18.30 -47.71 20.55
N PRO A 184 17.70 -47.45 21.73
CA PRO A 184 17.23 -46.19 22.36
C PRO A 184 17.64 -46.07 23.86
N THR A 185 17.21 -45.02 24.57
CA THR A 185 16.96 -45.03 26.04
C THR A 185 15.91 -43.96 26.41
N PRO A 186 14.94 -44.20 27.32
CA PRO A 186 13.88 -43.24 27.63
C PRO A 186 14.26 -42.26 28.76
N ALA A 187 13.74 -41.04 28.68
CA ALA A 187 13.59 -40.12 29.81
C ALA A 187 12.25 -39.37 29.67
N GLU A 188 11.55 -39.19 30.80
CA GLU A 188 10.20 -38.59 30.85
C GLU A 188 10.21 -37.05 30.76
N PRO A 189 9.05 -36.40 30.49
CA PRO A 189 9.02 -35.03 29.99
C PRO A 189 9.21 -33.95 31.06
N ALA A 190 10.00 -32.93 30.73
CA ALA A 190 9.94 -31.61 31.33
C ALA A 190 9.43 -30.61 30.27
N SER A 191 8.48 -29.75 30.65
CA SER A 191 7.71 -28.93 29.70
C SER A 191 8.55 -27.93 28.91
N ILE A 192 8.34 -27.89 27.58
CA ILE A 192 8.92 -26.87 26.71
C ILE A 192 8.27 -25.51 27.01
N ALA A 193 9.07 -24.54 27.46
CA ALA A 193 8.66 -23.15 27.59
C ALA A 193 8.66 -22.44 26.22
N THR A 194 7.64 -22.70 25.40
CA THR A 194 7.47 -22.11 24.07
C THR A 194 7.12 -20.60 24.19
N PRO A 195 7.73 -19.70 23.38
CA PRO A 195 7.57 -18.25 23.57
C PRO A 195 6.16 -17.71 23.29
N SER A 196 5.86 -16.56 23.90
CA SER A 196 4.53 -15.91 23.98
C SER A 196 3.90 -15.43 22.65
N GLY A 197 4.49 -15.77 21.49
CA GLY A 197 4.02 -15.32 20.18
C GLY A 197 2.64 -15.85 19.78
N SER A 198 2.21 -17.00 20.32
CA SER A 198 0.92 -17.63 19.95
C SER A 198 -0.31 -17.08 20.70
N ALA A 199 -0.14 -16.16 21.66
CA ALA A 199 -1.24 -15.60 22.43
C ALA A 199 -1.99 -14.51 21.63
N LEU A 200 -1.28 -13.45 21.21
CA LEU A 200 -1.88 -12.34 20.44
C LEU A 200 -2.58 -12.84 19.17
N THR A 201 -1.98 -13.77 18.42
CA THR A 201 -2.56 -14.30 17.18
C THR A 201 -3.87 -15.05 17.42
N ARG A 202 -4.02 -15.69 18.59
CA ARG A 202 -5.25 -16.37 19.00
C ARG A 202 -6.32 -15.38 19.45
N GLU A 203 -5.93 -14.32 20.15
CA GLU A 203 -6.83 -13.26 20.60
C GLU A 203 -7.36 -12.42 19.41
N LEU A 204 -6.49 -12.06 18.46
CA LEU A 204 -6.85 -11.41 17.21
C LEU A 204 -7.78 -12.28 16.34
N GLY A 205 -7.54 -13.60 16.32
CA GLY A 205 -8.43 -14.56 15.67
C GLY A 205 -9.83 -14.64 16.30
N GLU A 206 -9.94 -14.49 17.62
CA GLU A 206 -11.24 -14.35 18.29
C GLU A 206 -11.90 -12.99 18.04
N ALA A 207 -11.14 -11.90 18.06
CA ALA A 207 -11.65 -10.54 17.85
C ALA A 207 -12.26 -10.37 16.46
N LEU A 208 -11.63 -10.93 15.43
CA LEU A 208 -12.11 -10.91 14.03
C LEU A 208 -13.10 -12.04 13.69
N SER A 209 -13.53 -12.85 14.67
CA SER A 209 -14.46 -13.95 14.41
C SER A 209 -15.84 -13.43 13.95
N PHE A 210 -16.28 -13.86 12.76
CA PHE A 210 -17.58 -13.50 12.17
C PHE A 210 -18.79 -13.77 13.10
N GLN A 211 -18.64 -14.71 14.05
CA GLN A 211 -19.65 -15.03 15.07
C GLN A 211 -19.86 -13.89 16.09
N ARG A 212 -18.80 -13.16 16.48
CA ARG A 212 -18.90 -11.96 17.34
C ARG A 212 -19.50 -10.79 16.55
N LEU A 213 -19.06 -10.58 15.31
CA LEU A 213 -19.53 -9.49 14.43
C LEU A 213 -21.05 -9.55 14.21
N ARG A 214 -21.58 -10.74 13.89
CA ARG A 214 -23.02 -11.07 13.86
C ARG A 214 -23.76 -10.59 15.11
N THR A 215 -23.22 -10.88 16.29
CA THR A 215 -23.88 -10.64 17.58
C THR A 215 -23.85 -9.16 17.97
N GLN A 216 -22.74 -8.45 17.70
CA GLN A 216 -22.61 -7.01 17.89
C GLN A 216 -23.60 -6.23 17.01
N PHE A 217 -23.68 -6.58 15.71
CA PHE A 217 -24.57 -5.92 14.74
C PHE A 217 -26.04 -5.90 15.19
N PHE A 218 -26.60 -7.06 15.55
CA PHE A 218 -28.01 -7.14 15.95
C PHE A 218 -28.30 -6.44 17.29
N ASN A 219 -27.34 -6.35 18.21
CA ASN A 219 -27.50 -5.56 19.43
C ASN A 219 -27.58 -4.06 19.14
N GLY A 220 -26.74 -3.54 18.22
CA GLY A 220 -26.83 -2.16 17.73
C GLY A 220 -28.19 -1.84 17.10
N VAL A 221 -28.67 -2.72 16.20
CA VAL A 221 -29.98 -2.58 15.54
C VAL A 221 -31.13 -2.50 16.56
N ARG A 222 -31.11 -3.31 17.62
CA ARG A 222 -32.14 -3.28 18.68
C ARG A 222 -32.13 -1.97 19.47
N ILE A 223 -30.96 -1.39 19.74
CA ILE A 223 -30.85 -0.09 20.44
C ILE A 223 -31.40 1.03 19.55
N SER A 224 -31.02 1.08 18.27
CA SER A 224 -31.55 2.09 17.35
C SER A 224 -33.07 1.97 17.17
N ALA A 225 -33.61 0.75 17.06
CA ALA A 225 -35.05 0.53 16.96
C ALA A 225 -35.81 1.04 18.21
N ALA A 226 -35.26 0.80 19.41
CA ALA A 226 -35.85 1.31 20.65
C ALA A 226 -35.87 2.85 20.70
N ILE A 227 -34.81 3.52 20.24
CA ILE A 227 -34.73 4.98 20.16
C ILE A 227 -35.77 5.53 19.17
N PHE A 228 -35.89 4.95 17.97
CA PHE A 228 -36.90 5.37 16.99
C PHE A 228 -38.34 5.17 17.50
N ILE A 229 -38.62 4.08 18.22
CA ILE A 229 -39.94 3.83 18.85
C ILE A 229 -40.22 4.87 19.95
N ALA A 230 -39.24 5.20 20.79
CA ALA A 230 -39.40 6.21 21.84
C ALA A 230 -39.67 7.60 21.24
N ILE A 231 -38.94 8.00 20.20
CA ILE A 231 -39.17 9.26 19.48
C ILE A 231 -40.57 9.26 18.85
N ALA A 232 -40.98 8.19 18.17
CA ALA A 232 -42.31 8.07 17.57
C ALA A 232 -43.43 8.19 18.61
N ALA A 233 -43.26 7.58 19.80
CA ALA A 233 -44.20 7.69 20.90
C ALA A 233 -44.33 9.13 21.44
N ILE A 234 -43.23 9.88 21.55
CA ILE A 234 -43.24 11.30 21.95
C ILE A 234 -44.01 12.15 20.93
N PHE A 235 -43.74 11.98 19.62
CA PHE A 235 -44.46 12.71 18.57
C PHE A 235 -45.95 12.35 18.51
N LEU A 236 -46.30 11.07 18.69
CA LEU A 236 -47.69 10.62 18.70
C LEU A 236 -48.43 11.14 19.94
N GLY A 237 -47.81 11.09 21.11
CA GLY A 237 -48.33 11.65 22.36
C GLY A 237 -48.58 13.16 22.26
N LYS A 238 -47.62 13.94 21.72
CA LYS A 238 -47.82 15.38 21.49
C LYS A 238 -48.96 15.64 20.50
N ARG A 239 -49.10 14.84 19.44
CA ARG A 239 -50.20 14.96 18.46
C ARG A 239 -51.57 14.65 19.05
N VAL A 240 -51.67 13.67 19.95
CA VAL A 240 -52.92 13.34 20.65
C VAL A 240 -53.29 14.42 21.67
N PHE A 241 -52.31 14.97 22.41
CA PHE A 241 -52.51 16.09 23.33
C PHE A 241 -53.02 17.35 22.61
N GLU A 242 -52.36 17.74 21.51
CA GLU A 242 -52.79 18.82 20.61
C GLU A 242 -54.21 18.63 20.07
N TRP A 243 -54.58 17.40 19.71
CA TRP A 243 -55.92 17.08 19.23
C TRP A 243 -56.97 17.17 20.33
N ALA A 244 -56.67 16.65 21.53
CA ALA A 244 -57.57 16.69 22.67
C ALA A 244 -57.81 18.13 23.15
N TRP A 245 -56.76 18.96 23.20
CA TRP A 245 -56.89 20.37 23.59
C TRP A 245 -57.82 21.13 22.65
N ARG A 246 -57.68 20.98 21.33
CA ARG A 246 -58.60 21.60 20.32
C ARG A 246 -60.02 21.01 20.29
N ARG A 247 -60.29 19.96 21.08
CA ARG A 247 -61.59 19.26 21.10
C ARG A 247 -62.38 19.53 22.38
N TYR A 248 -61.72 19.97 23.45
CA TYR A 248 -62.29 20.12 24.79
C TYR A 248 -61.89 21.41 25.53
N GLY A 249 -61.14 22.31 24.88
CA GLY A 249 -60.84 23.68 25.32
C GLY A 249 -61.21 24.70 24.25
#